data_AF-A0A949X2V0-F1
#
_entry.id   AF-A0A949X2V0-F1
#
_cell.length_a   1.000
_cell.length_b   1.000
_cell.length_c   1.000
_cell.angle_alpha   90.00
_cell.angle_beta   90.00
_cell.angle_gamma   90.00
#
_symmetry.space_group_name_H-M   'P 1'
#
loop_
_entity.id
_entity.type
_entity.pdbx_description
1 polymer ?
#
loop_
_entity_poly.entity_id
_entity_poly.type
_entity_poly.pdbx_seq_one_letter_code
_entity_poly.pdbx_strand_id
1 'polypeptide(L)' 'MSRIGKKPIAVPKGVTVKIEGNTVAVQGPKGKLDTHLPNGIRM' A
#
# COMPACT_ATOMS: atom_id res chain seq x y z
N MET A 1 -2.77 7.15 20.52
CA MET A 1 -3.40 7.47 19.21
C MET A 1 -2.32 7.65 18.16
N SER A 2 -2.16 6.69 17.25
CA SER A 2 -1.14 6.74 16.19
C SER A 2 -1.44 7.89 15.22
N ARG A 3 -0.50 8.81 15.05
CA ARG A 3 -0.61 9.96 14.12
C ARG A 3 -0.14 9.64 12.70
N ILE A 4 0.41 8.44 12.48
CA ILE A 4 1.04 8.03 11.21
C ILE A 4 0.01 7.42 10.27
N GLY A 5 -0.85 6.51 10.76
CA GLY A 5 -1.86 5.86 9.91
C GLY A 5 -2.94 6.80 9.35
N LYS A 6 -3.10 7.98 9.95
CA LYS A 6 -4.06 9.00 9.48
C LYS A 6 -3.45 9.97 8.45
N LYS A 7 -2.16 9.86 8.15
CA LYS A 7 -1.51 10.67 7.11
C LYS A 7 -1.72 9.99 5.76
N PRO A 8 -2.50 10.59 4.85
CA PRO A 8 -2.65 10.04 3.51
C PRO A 8 -1.31 10.07 2.78
N ILE A 9 -0.95 8.95 2.16
CA ILE A 9 0.26 8.82 1.34
C ILE A 9 -0.14 9.17 -0.09
N ALA A 10 0.50 10.18 -0.67
CA ALA A 10 0.26 10.55 -2.07
C ALA A 10 0.84 9.47 -2.99
N VAL A 11 -0.02 8.77 -3.71
CA VAL A 11 0.40 7.77 -4.70
C VAL A 11 0.89 8.51 -5.96
N PRO A 12 2.15 8.31 -6.39
CA PRO A 12 2.67 8.96 -7.59
C PRO A 12 1.90 8.54 -8.85
N LYS A 13 1.73 9.46 -9.81
CA LYS A 13 1.13 9.15 -11.11
C LYS A 13 1.99 8.10 -11.82
N GLY A 14 1.40 6.95 -12.14
CA GLY A 14 2.10 5.81 -12.75
C GLY A 14 2.35 4.63 -11.80
N VAL A 15 1.81 4.67 -10.58
CA VAL A 15 1.80 3.54 -9.66
C VAL A 15 0.40 2.93 -9.60
N THR A 16 0.27 1.68 -10.00
CA THR A 16 -0.96 0.88 -9.88
C THR A 16 -0.88 0.08 -8.59
N VAL A 17 -1.82 0.31 -7.68
CA VAL A 17 -1.92 -0.44 -6.43
C VAL A 17 -3.07 -1.43 -6.56
N LYS A 18 -2.78 -2.71 -6.34
CA LYS A 18 -3.75 -3.80 -6.31
C LYS A 18 -3.79 -4.37 -4.91
N ILE A 19 -4.99 -4.44 -4.33
CA ILE A 19 -5.20 -4.94 -2.98
C ILE A 19 -5.97 -6.25 -3.12
N GLU A 20 -5.30 -7.36 -2.81
CA GLU A 20 -5.89 -8.69 -2.82
C GLU A 20 -5.92 -9.21 -1.37
N GLY A 21 -7.01 -8.89 -0.67
CA GLY A 21 -7.23 -9.26 0.74
C GLY A 21 -6.14 -8.70 1.67
N ASN A 22 -5.16 -9.54 2.00
CA ASN A 22 -4.03 -9.21 2.88
C ASN A 22 -2.73 -8.89 2.12
N THR A 23 -2.77 -8.88 0.79
CA THR A 23 -1.58 -8.62 -0.03
C THR A 23 -1.79 -7.32 -0.82
N VAL A 24 -0.81 -6.42 -0.72
CA VAL A 24 -0.77 -5.20 -1.53
C VAL A 24 0.31 -5.39 -2.59
N ALA A 25 -0.11 -5.49 -3.84
CA ALA A 25 0.78 -5.48 -4.99
C ALA A 25 0.86 -4.05 -5.52
N VAL A 26 2.07 -3.46 -5.47
CA VAL A 26 2.36 -2.12 -5.96
C VAL A 26 3.18 -2.23 -7.23
N GLN A 27 2.63 -1.76 -8.34
CA GLN A 27 3.25 -1.85 -9.65
C GLN A 27 3.58 -0.44 -10.14
N GLY A 28 4.88 -0.11 -10.19
CA GLY A 28 5.36 1.23 -10.52
C GLY A 28 6.45 1.22 -11.60
N PRO A 29 6.98 2.41 -11.94
CA PRO A 29 7.98 2.56 -13.01
C PRO A 29 9.31 1.84 -12.73
N LYS A 30 9.55 1.44 -11.48
CA LYS A 30 10.75 0.71 -11.05
C LYS A 30 10.54 -0.80 -10.89
N GLY A 31 9.35 -1.34 -11.18
CA GLY A 31 9.03 -2.76 -11.04
C GLY A 31 7.74 -3.03 -10.25
N LYS A 32 7.52 -4.31 -9.93
CA LYS A 32 6.42 -4.77 -9.07
C LYS A 32 6.96 -5.06 -7.67
N LEU A 33 6.22 -4.68 -6.66
CA LEU A 33 6.55 -4.92 -5.26
C LEU A 33 5.32 -5.46 -4.54
N ASP A 34 5.43 -6.68 -4.05
CA ASP A 34 4.36 -7.38 -3.35
C ASP A 34 4.66 -7.32 -1.85
N THR A 35 3.83 -6.64 -1.08
CA THR A 35 3.97 -6.53 0.37
C THR A 35 2.77 -7.15 1.06
N HIS A 36 3.03 -8.13 1.92
CA HIS A 36 2.01 -8.68 2.81
C HIS A 36 1.69 -7.67 3.92
N LEU A 37 0.41 -7.32 4.06
CA LEU A 37 -0.08 -6.53 5.19
C LEU A 37 -0.04 -7.41 6.46
N PRO A 38 0.68 -6.99 7.52
CA PRO A 38 0.62 -7.68 8.80
C PRO A 38 -0.79 -7.59 9.42
N ASN A 39 -1.21 -8.67 10.09
CA ASN A 39 -2.53 -8.75 10.74
C ASN A 39 -2.67 -7.67 11.82
N GLY A 40 -3.66 -6.79 11.64
CA GLY A 40 -3.94 -5.67 12.55
C GLY A 40 -4.11 -4.31 11.85
N ILE A 41 -3.81 -4.23 10.55
CA ILE A 41 -4.08 -3.03 9.75
C ILE A 41 -5.51 -3.09 9.22
N ARG A 42 -6.40 -2.30 9.81
CA ARG A 42 -7.75 -2.03 9.30
C ARG A 42 -7.71 -0.67 8.60
N MET A 43 -7.99 -0.66 7.30
CA MET A 43 -8.18 0.58 6.53
C MET A 43 -9.49 1.26 6.92
#